data_AF-A0A4V1UUR4-F1
#
_entry.id   AF-A0A4V1UUR4-F1
#
_cell.length_a   1.000
_cell.length_b   1.000
_cell.length_c   1.000
_cell.angle_alpha   90.00
_cell.angle_beta   90.00
_cell.angle_gamma   90.00
#
_symmetry.space_group_name_H-M   'P 1'
#
loop_
_entity.id
_entity.type
_entity.pdbx_description
1 polymer ?
#
loop_
_entity_poly.entity_id
_entity_poly.type
_entity_poly.pdbx_seq_one_letter_code
_entity_poly.pdbx_strand_id
1 'polypeptide(L)'
;MKLVSYQNGPIAQAALLINGYLYDTDKLVRDAPKTMKDLLAGWGIYYPALHHEEKVIVDGTRTERSRKQPENVKLLAPVPFPNSCRDGYAFRQHVETARRNRKLGMIPEFDKFPIFYFTNHNSIIGPGAVACMPDHFEKLDFELEAAVVISRQGRNIKAQDADDYIA
;
A
#
# COMPACT_ATOMS: atom_id res chain seq x y z
N MET A 1 4.78 8.79 -9.95
CA MET A 1 4.44 7.36 -10.09
C MET A 1 3.28 6.93 -9.20
N LYS A 2 2.28 6.28 -9.78
CA LYS A 2 1.18 5.61 -9.08
C LYS A 2 1.15 4.13 -9.46
N LEU A 3 1.13 3.25 -8.46
CA LEU A 3 1.14 1.80 -8.62
C LEU A 3 -0.21 1.20 -8.25
N VAL A 4 -0.62 0.15 -8.98
CA VAL A 4 -1.88 -0.56 -8.79
C VAL A 4 -1.63 -2.06 -8.87
N SER A 5 -2.32 -2.83 -8.03
CA SER A 5 -2.44 -4.28 -8.19
C SER A 5 -3.84 -4.63 -8.69
N TYR A 6 -3.96 -5.54 -9.66
CA TYR A 6 -5.26 -6.03 -10.14
C TYR A 6 -5.23 -7.54 -10.44
N GLN A 7 -6.39 -8.18 -10.47
CA GLN A 7 -6.51 -9.61 -10.77
C GLN A 7 -6.32 -9.89 -12.27
N ASN A 8 -5.31 -10.69 -12.62
CA ASN A 8 -5.05 -11.14 -13.98
C ASN A 8 -4.87 -12.67 -14.01
N GLY A 9 -5.93 -13.41 -14.31
CA GLY A 9 -5.92 -14.87 -14.19
C GLY A 9 -5.59 -15.29 -12.75
N PRO A 10 -4.57 -16.12 -12.50
CA PRO A 10 -4.15 -16.49 -11.14
C PRO A 10 -3.21 -15.47 -10.47
N ILE A 11 -2.79 -14.41 -11.18
CA ILE A 11 -1.74 -13.48 -10.73
C ILE A 11 -2.38 -12.17 -10.24
N ALA A 12 -1.88 -11.65 -9.12
CA ALA A 12 -2.08 -10.27 -8.71
C ALA A 12 -1.06 -9.36 -9.43
N GLN A 13 -1.46 -8.84 -10.60
CA GLN A 13 -0.61 -8.11 -11.52
C GLN A 13 -0.33 -6.68 -11.01
N ALA A 14 0.95 -6.30 -10.93
CA ALA A 14 1.39 -4.93 -10.70
C ALA A 14 1.40 -4.12 -12.02
N ALA A 15 0.87 -2.90 -11.94
CA ALA A 15 0.76 -1.97 -13.05
C ALA A 15 1.02 -0.53 -12.62
N LEU A 16 1.47 0.32 -13.55
CA LEU A 16 1.46 1.77 -13.41
C LEU A 16 0.09 2.32 -13.79
N LEU A 17 -0.43 3.26 -13.00
CA LEU A 17 -1.61 4.05 -13.35
C LEU A 17 -1.18 5.39 -13.94
N ILE A 18 -1.33 5.54 -15.25
CA ILE A 18 -0.91 6.72 -16.01
C ILE A 18 -2.08 7.20 -16.87
N ASN A 19 -2.48 8.47 -16.72
CA ASN A 19 -3.58 9.09 -17.47
C ASN A 19 -4.87 8.24 -17.50
N GLY A 20 -5.22 7.62 -16.36
CA GLY A 20 -6.41 6.79 -16.22
C GLY A 20 -6.30 5.36 -16.77
N TYR A 21 -5.13 4.95 -17.27
CA TYR A 21 -4.90 3.60 -17.79
C TYR A 21 -3.87 2.83 -16.99
N LEU A 22 -4.04 1.52 -16.92
CA LEU A 22 -3.13 0.57 -16.30
C LEU A 22 -2.15 0.00 -17.34
N TYR A 23 -0.86 0.07 -17.03
CA TYR A 23 0.24 -0.47 -17.82
C TYR A 23 1.00 -1.51 -17.01
N ASP A 24 0.99 -2.76 -17.47
CA ASP A 24 1.62 -3.88 -16.76
C ASP A 24 3.14 -3.65 -16.64
N THR A 25 3.67 -3.70 -15.42
CA THR A 25 5.08 -3.35 -15.15
C THR A 25 6.07 -4.25 -15.90
N ASP A 26 5.78 -5.55 -16.02
CA ASP A 26 6.56 -6.56 -16.75
C ASP A 26 6.57 -6.36 -18.27
N LYS A 27 5.63 -5.57 -18.81
CA LYS A 27 5.61 -5.20 -20.23
C LYS A 27 6.32 -3.89 -20.51
N LEU A 28 6.38 -3.00 -19.50
CA LEU A 28 7.06 -1.72 -19.61
C LEU A 28 8.57 -1.87 -19.50
N VAL A 29 9.03 -2.64 -18.51
CA VAL A 29 10.45 -2.81 -18.20
C VAL A 29 10.80 -4.28 -18.31
N ARG A 30 11.85 -4.58 -19.09
CA ARG A 30 12.35 -5.95 -19.26
C ARG A 30 12.71 -6.55 -17.88
N ASP A 31 12.34 -7.80 -17.67
CA ASP A 31 12.58 -8.57 -16.45
C ASP A 31 11.90 -8.01 -15.18
N ALA A 32 11.08 -6.95 -15.31
CA ALA A 32 10.31 -6.45 -14.18
C ALA A 32 9.32 -7.53 -13.69
N PRO A 33 9.17 -7.71 -12.37
CA PRO A 33 8.28 -8.73 -11.84
C PRO A 33 6.81 -8.41 -12.11
N LYS A 34 6.00 -9.45 -12.22
CA LYS A 34 4.54 -9.31 -12.43
C LYS A 34 3.80 -8.90 -11.17
N THR A 35 4.34 -9.12 -9.98
CA THR A 35 3.63 -8.92 -8.71
C THR A 35 4.21 -7.73 -7.94
N MET A 36 3.37 -7.06 -7.14
CA MET A 36 3.83 -5.92 -6.33
C MET A 36 4.88 -6.34 -5.30
N LYS A 37 4.71 -7.54 -4.70
CA LYS A 37 5.64 -8.07 -3.71
C LYS A 37 7.05 -8.20 -4.28
N ASP A 38 7.17 -8.81 -5.46
CA ASP A 38 8.47 -9.03 -6.09
C ASP A 38 9.04 -7.72 -6.64
N LEU A 39 8.18 -6.81 -7.13
CA LEU A 39 8.57 -5.47 -7.54
C LEU A 39 9.19 -4.67 -6.38
N LEU A 40 8.56 -4.71 -5.20
CA LEU A 40 9.05 -4.05 -3.99
C LEU A 40 10.36 -4.70 -3.49
N ALA A 41 10.50 -6.01 -3.60
CA ALA A 41 11.75 -6.70 -3.25
C ALA A 41 12.93 -6.25 -4.12
N GLY A 42 12.67 -5.90 -5.38
CA GLY A 42 13.64 -5.34 -6.32
C GLY A 42 13.54 -3.83 -6.51
N TRP A 43 12.97 -3.08 -5.56
CA TRP A 43 12.54 -1.69 -5.78
C TRP A 43 13.64 -0.79 -6.32
N GLY A 44 14.83 -0.81 -5.73
CA GLY A 44 15.96 0.02 -6.17
C GLY A 44 16.44 -0.27 -7.61
N ILE A 45 16.15 -1.46 -8.14
CA ILE A 45 16.47 -1.86 -9.52
C ILE A 45 15.40 -1.36 -10.48
N TYR A 46 14.13 -1.60 -10.17
CA TYR A 46 13.03 -1.37 -11.11
C TYR A 46 12.45 0.04 -11.04
N TYR A 47 12.52 0.71 -9.89
CA TYR A 47 11.96 2.05 -9.71
C TYR A 47 12.50 3.08 -10.72
N PRO A 48 13.83 3.23 -10.92
CA PRO A 48 14.34 4.23 -11.88
C PRO A 48 13.84 3.98 -13.31
N ALA A 49 13.80 2.71 -13.72
CA ALA A 49 13.34 2.32 -15.06
C ALA A 49 11.83 2.54 -15.23
N LEU A 50 11.01 2.14 -14.26
CA LEU A 50 9.56 2.38 -14.28
C LEU A 50 9.21 3.87 -14.23
N HIS A 51 9.95 4.65 -13.44
CA HIS A 51 9.79 6.09 -13.39
C HIS A 51 10.16 6.72 -14.75
N HIS A 52 11.21 6.23 -15.42
CA HIS A 52 11.54 6.68 -16.76
C HIS A 52 10.41 6.38 -17.75
N GLU A 53 9.90 5.15 -17.78
CA GLU A 53 8.77 4.78 -18.65
C GLU A 53 7.51 5.60 -18.35
N GLU A 54 7.22 5.90 -17.07
CA GLU A 54 6.12 6.81 -16.70
C GLU A 54 6.27 8.16 -17.40
N LYS A 55 7.46 8.78 -17.34
CA LYS A 55 7.71 10.08 -17.99
C LYS A 55 7.54 9.99 -19.51
N VAL A 56 8.13 8.97 -20.13
CA VAL A 56 8.04 8.74 -21.59
C VAL A 56 6.58 8.61 -22.07
N ILE A 57 5.73 7.92 -21.29
CA ILE A 57 4.30 7.76 -21.60
C ILE A 57 3.53 9.08 -21.36
N VAL A 58 3.82 9.79 -20.27
CA VAL A 58 3.18 11.08 -19.97
C VAL A 58 3.51 12.13 -21.02
N ASP A 59 4.75 12.18 -21.50
CA ASP A 59 5.22 13.12 -22.51
C ASP A 59 4.71 12.79 -23.92
N GLY A 60 4.03 11.65 -24.10
CA GLY A 60 3.46 11.22 -25.39
C GLY A 60 4.51 10.67 -26.38
N THR A 61 5.76 10.51 -25.94
CA THR A 61 6.87 10.02 -26.75
C THR A 61 6.69 8.56 -27.18
N ARG A 62 5.90 7.77 -26.44
CA ARG A 62 5.57 6.38 -26.76
C ARG A 62 4.06 6.14 -26.68
N THR A 63 3.48 5.59 -27.76
CA THR A 63 2.09 5.14 -27.78
C THR A 63 2.04 3.66 -27.38
N GLU A 64 2.08 3.36 -26.08
CA GLU A 64 1.93 1.97 -25.63
C GLU A 64 0.48 1.51 -25.81
N ARG A 65 0.28 0.47 -26.63
CA ARG A 65 -1.05 0.00 -27.03
C ARG A 65 -1.62 -1.03 -26.04
N SER A 66 -0.77 -1.72 -25.28
CA SER A 66 -1.22 -2.73 -24.30
C SER A 66 -1.53 -2.09 -22.95
N ARG A 67 -2.66 -1.37 -22.88
CA ARG A 67 -3.16 -0.72 -21.66
C ARG A 67 -4.58 -1.17 -21.32
N LYS A 68 -4.95 -1.10 -20.05
CA LYS A 68 -6.30 -1.47 -19.57
C LYS A 68 -6.96 -0.29 -18.88
N GLN A 69 -8.30 -0.23 -18.92
CA GLN A 69 -9.05 0.69 -18.07
C GLN A 69 -9.23 0.04 -16.69
N PRO A 70 -9.06 0.78 -15.58
CA PRO A 70 -9.28 0.27 -14.23
C PRO A 70 -10.65 -0.36 -14.03
N GLU A 71 -11.69 0.17 -14.65
CA GLU A 71 -13.06 -0.35 -14.54
C GLU A 71 -13.25 -1.75 -15.16
N ASN A 72 -12.36 -2.14 -16.08
CA ASN A 72 -12.43 -3.43 -16.78
C ASN A 72 -11.65 -4.54 -16.06
N VAL A 73 -11.12 -4.27 -14.86
CA VAL A 73 -10.37 -5.23 -14.07
C VAL A 73 -10.84 -5.23 -12.62
N LYS A 74 -10.62 -6.34 -11.91
CA LYS A 74 -10.81 -6.38 -10.46
C LYS A 74 -9.57 -5.80 -9.77
N LEU A 75 -9.69 -4.60 -9.23
CA LEU A 75 -8.63 -3.99 -8.41
C LEU A 75 -8.42 -4.78 -7.11
N LEU A 76 -7.17 -4.84 -6.67
CA LEU A 76 -6.74 -5.42 -5.40
C LEU A 76 -6.14 -4.32 -4.52
N ALA A 77 -5.83 -4.64 -3.26
CA ALA A 77 -5.01 -3.74 -2.44
C ALA A 77 -3.66 -3.50 -3.14
N PRO A 78 -3.05 -2.31 -3.04
CA PRO A 78 -1.76 -2.03 -3.70
C PRO A 78 -0.71 -3.10 -3.42
N VAL A 79 -0.62 -3.57 -2.17
CA VAL A 79 0.15 -4.76 -1.79
C VAL A 79 -0.85 -5.83 -1.30
N PRO A 80 -1.26 -6.80 -2.14
CA PRO A 80 -2.30 -7.76 -1.78
C PRO A 80 -1.87 -8.78 -0.71
N PHE A 81 -0.59 -9.13 -0.67
CA PHE A 81 -0.04 -10.16 0.21
C PHE A 81 1.23 -9.67 0.92
N PRO A 82 1.15 -8.63 1.77
CA PRO A 82 2.31 -8.15 2.50
C PRO A 82 2.74 -9.19 3.53
N ASN A 83 4.03 -9.26 3.84
CA ASN A 83 4.56 -10.22 4.83
C ASN A 83 4.29 -9.80 6.29
N SER A 84 3.91 -8.55 6.51
CA SER A 84 3.61 -7.97 7.81
C SER A 84 2.76 -6.72 7.62
N CYS A 85 1.89 -6.43 8.58
CA CYS A 85 1.19 -5.17 8.67
C CYS A 85 1.25 -4.70 10.13
N ARG A 86 1.66 -3.45 10.33
CA ARG A 86 1.82 -2.84 11.65
C ARG A 86 0.95 -1.60 11.68
N ASP A 87 -0.03 -1.61 12.55
CA ASP A 87 -0.94 -0.48 12.71
C ASP A 87 -0.53 0.35 13.93
N GLY A 88 -0.37 1.64 13.71
CA GLY A 88 0.27 2.59 14.61
C GLY A 88 -0.71 3.61 15.17
N TYR A 89 -0.63 3.83 16.47
CA TYR A 89 -1.42 4.85 17.18
C TYR A 89 -0.76 6.23 17.06
N ALA A 90 -0.70 6.76 15.83
CA ALA A 90 0.05 8.00 15.56
C ALA A 90 -0.71 9.29 15.91
N PHE A 91 -2.04 9.25 16.00
CA PHE A 91 -2.88 10.45 16.16
C PHE A 91 -3.37 10.62 17.60
N ARG A 92 -2.67 11.46 18.38
CA ARG A 92 -2.98 11.70 19.81
C ARG A 92 -4.45 11.99 20.08
N GLN A 93 -5.06 12.88 19.29
CA GLN A 93 -6.44 13.33 19.50
C GLN A 93 -7.44 12.17 19.41
N HIS A 94 -7.22 11.22 18.48
CA HIS A 94 -8.05 10.03 18.35
C HIS A 94 -7.97 9.18 19.62
N VAL A 95 -6.75 8.90 20.09
CA VAL A 95 -6.50 8.09 21.30
C VAL A 95 -7.07 8.74 22.55
N GLU A 96 -6.87 10.05 22.71
CA GLU A 96 -7.41 10.81 23.84
C GLU A 96 -8.93 10.78 23.88
N THR A 97 -9.59 10.91 22.72
CA THR A 97 -11.04 10.84 22.61
C THR A 97 -11.56 9.44 23.00
N ALA A 98 -10.94 8.38 22.48
CA ALA A 98 -11.30 7.01 22.82
C ALA A 98 -11.12 6.71 24.32
N ARG A 99 -10.07 7.23 24.96
CA ARG A 99 -9.82 7.07 26.40
C ARG A 99 -10.81 7.87 27.24
N ARG A 100 -11.15 9.10 26.85
CA ARG A 100 -12.15 9.93 27.52
C ARG A 100 -13.52 9.25 27.57
N ASN A 101 -13.92 8.59 26.49
CA ASN A 101 -15.17 7.81 26.44
C ASN A 101 -15.21 6.67 27.47
N ARG A 102 -14.03 6.19 27.90
CA ARG A 102 -13.86 5.18 28.95
C ARG A 102 -13.58 5.79 30.34
N LYS A 103 -13.71 7.12 30.49
CA LYS A 103 -13.38 7.88 31.71
C LYS A 103 -11.92 7.73 32.13
N LEU A 104 -11.02 7.56 31.16
CA LEU A 104 -9.58 7.45 31.38
C LEU A 104 -8.86 8.72 30.89
N GLY A 105 -7.86 9.17 31.64
CA GLY A 105 -6.92 10.20 31.19
C GLY A 105 -5.90 9.65 30.19
N MET A 106 -5.21 10.56 29.48
CA MET A 106 -4.09 10.18 28.62
C MET A 106 -2.92 9.60 29.42
N ILE A 107 -2.23 8.63 28.82
CA ILE A 107 -1.02 8.03 29.40
C ILE A 107 0.23 8.80 28.94
N PRO A 108 1.17 9.13 29.84
CA PRO A 108 2.42 9.81 29.46
C PRO A 108 3.28 9.01 28.49
N GLU A 109 3.15 7.68 28.47
CA GLU A 109 3.92 6.78 27.61
C GLU A 109 3.67 7.02 26.12
N PHE A 110 2.48 7.51 25.76
CA PHE A 110 2.14 7.86 24.37
C PHE A 110 3.16 8.84 23.77
N ASP A 111 3.69 9.75 24.57
CA ASP A 111 4.66 10.77 24.13
C ASP A 111 6.12 10.29 24.18
N LYS A 112 6.38 9.08 24.69
CA LYS A 112 7.75 8.56 24.87
C LYS A 112 8.20 7.71 23.70
N PHE A 113 7.30 6.97 23.05
CA PHE A 113 7.61 6.08 21.93
C PHE A 113 6.35 5.78 21.10
N PRO A 114 6.49 5.47 19.81
CA PRO A 114 5.36 5.10 18.97
C PRO A 114 4.78 3.75 19.39
N ILE A 115 3.47 3.73 19.63
CA ILE A 115 2.73 2.50 19.95
C ILE A 115 2.19 1.93 18.65
N PHE A 116 2.39 0.63 18.44
CA PHE A 116 1.81 -0.10 17.31
C PHE A 116 1.51 -1.55 17.72
N TYR A 117 0.70 -2.22 16.92
CA TYR A 117 0.44 -3.65 17.05
C TYR A 117 0.53 -4.35 15.69
N PHE A 118 0.72 -5.67 15.72
CA PHE A 118 0.67 -6.48 14.51
C PHE A 118 -0.79 -6.78 14.16
N THR A 119 -1.22 -6.35 12.98
CA THR A 119 -2.54 -6.71 12.46
C THR A 119 -2.43 -7.92 11.53
N ASN A 120 -3.57 -8.57 11.27
CA ASN A 120 -3.60 -9.73 10.39
C ASN A 120 -3.40 -9.31 8.93
N HIS A 121 -2.16 -9.36 8.46
CA HIS A 121 -1.80 -9.07 7.08
C HIS A 121 -2.53 -9.94 6.04
N ASN A 122 -3.00 -11.14 6.42
CA ASN A 122 -3.79 -12.00 5.52
C ASN A 122 -5.24 -11.51 5.31
N SER A 123 -5.70 -10.54 6.12
CA SER A 123 -7.04 -9.94 6.00
C SER A 123 -7.05 -8.66 5.17
N ILE A 124 -5.92 -8.28 4.55
CA ILE A 124 -5.87 -7.11 3.67
C ILE A 124 -6.66 -7.41 2.39
N ILE A 125 -7.60 -6.52 2.09
CA ILE A 125 -8.46 -6.60 0.92
C ILE A 125 -8.39 -5.32 0.11
N GLY A 126 -8.67 -5.44 -1.18
CA GLY A 126 -8.73 -4.30 -2.08
C GLY A 126 -9.96 -3.41 -1.84
N PRO A 127 -10.10 -2.35 -2.65
CA PRO A 127 -11.28 -1.49 -2.58
C PRO A 127 -12.56 -2.26 -2.90
N GLY A 128 -13.68 -1.77 -2.37
CA GLY A 128 -15.01 -2.34 -2.61
C GLY A 128 -15.67 -2.83 -1.33
N ALA A 129 -16.61 -3.77 -1.49
CA ALA A 129 -17.37 -4.30 -0.38
C ALA A 129 -16.51 -5.20 0.52
N VAL A 130 -16.64 -4.99 1.83
CA VAL A 130 -16.03 -5.84 2.86
C VAL A 130 -17.06 -6.87 3.31
N ALA A 131 -16.68 -8.15 3.27
CA ALA A 131 -17.53 -9.22 3.78
C ALA A 131 -17.42 -9.29 5.31
N CYS A 132 -18.56 -9.15 5.99
CA CYS A 132 -18.67 -9.21 7.44
C CYS A 132 -19.64 -10.32 7.86
N MET A 133 -19.38 -10.96 8.99
CA MET A 133 -20.32 -11.86 9.64
C MET A 133 -21.39 -11.05 10.40
N PRO A 134 -22.60 -11.60 10.65
CA PRO A 134 -23.67 -10.88 11.33
C PRO A 134 -23.22 -10.19 12.64
N ASP A 135 -22.46 -10.90 13.48
CA ASP A 135 -22.00 -10.36 14.77
C ASP A 135 -21.00 -9.21 14.63
N HIS A 136 -20.29 -9.08 13.50
CA HIS A 136 -19.38 -7.95 13.27
C HIS A 136 -20.14 -6.62 13.19
N PHE A 137 -21.44 -6.64 12.87
CA PHE A 137 -22.25 -5.43 12.75
C PHE A 137 -22.64 -4.84 14.11
N GLU A 138 -22.45 -5.57 15.21
CA GLU A 138 -22.64 -5.08 16.57
C GLU A 138 -21.52 -4.11 16.96
N LYS A 139 -21.72 -2.82 16.65
CA LYS A 139 -20.74 -1.72 16.79
C LYS A 139 -19.57 -1.81 15.79
N LEU A 140 -19.90 -2.17 14.54
CA LEU A 140 -18.97 -1.97 13.44
C LEU A 140 -18.57 -0.50 13.35
N ASP A 141 -17.28 -0.24 13.27
CA ASP A 141 -16.70 1.08 13.12
C ASP A 141 -15.65 1.07 12.00
N PHE A 142 -15.21 2.25 11.58
CA PHE A 142 -14.14 2.42 10.61
C PHE A 142 -13.06 3.35 11.16
N GLU A 143 -11.82 3.10 10.73
CA GLU A 143 -10.69 3.98 11.03
C GLU A 143 -10.16 4.54 9.72
N LEU A 144 -10.04 5.87 9.66
CA LEU A 144 -9.41 6.56 8.53
C LEU A 144 -7.92 6.68 8.83
N GLU A 145 -7.11 6.04 7.98
CA GLU A 145 -5.67 5.93 8.17
C GLU A 145 -4.88 6.26 6.90
N ALA A 146 -3.58 6.40 7.07
CA ALA A 146 -2.60 6.39 5.99
C ALA A 146 -1.56 5.30 6.28
N ALA A 147 -1.17 4.56 5.25
CA ALA A 147 -0.15 3.53 5.35
C ALA A 147 1.06 3.89 4.49
N VAL A 148 2.24 3.48 4.96
CA VAL A 148 3.49 3.52 4.19
C VAL A 148 3.89 2.11 3.81
N VAL A 149 4.40 1.94 2.59
CA VAL A 149 4.89 0.66 2.09
C VAL A 149 6.41 0.66 2.18
N ILE A 150 6.98 -0.37 2.82
CA ILE A 150 8.42 -0.51 2.99
C ILE A 150 8.97 -1.42 1.91
N SER A 151 9.97 -0.97 1.17
CA SER A 151 10.61 -1.71 0.06
C SER A 151 11.99 -2.26 0.39
N ARG A 152 12.61 -1.79 1.48
CA ARG A 152 13.99 -2.14 1.85
C ARG A 152 14.07 -2.85 3.18
N GLN A 153 14.92 -3.87 3.27
CA GLN A 153 15.21 -4.56 4.52
C GLN A 153 16.19 -3.75 5.37
N GLY A 154 15.97 -3.73 6.69
CA GLY A 154 16.86 -3.07 7.63
C GLY A 154 16.57 -3.48 9.08
N ARG A 155 17.51 -3.13 9.96
CA ARG A 155 17.40 -3.32 11.41
C ARG A 155 17.97 -2.09 12.10
N ASN A 156 17.31 -1.60 13.15
CA ASN A 156 17.72 -0.40 13.90
C ASN A 156 17.96 0.82 12.99
N ILE A 157 17.04 1.04 12.03
CA ILE A 157 17.09 2.17 11.09
C ILE A 157 16.96 3.47 11.90
N LYS A 158 17.85 4.44 11.64
CA LYS A 158 17.75 5.75 12.30
C LYS A 158 16.56 6.51 11.72
N ALA A 159 15.91 7.33 12.54
CA ALA A 159 14.77 8.13 12.10
C ALA A 159 15.08 9.01 10.88
N GLN A 160 16.27 9.60 10.82
CA GLN A 160 16.73 10.42 9.69
C GLN A 160 16.89 9.65 8.36
N ASP A 161 17.05 8.33 8.42
CA ASP A 161 17.26 7.48 7.25
C ASP A 161 15.96 6.72 6.89
N ALA A 162 14.84 6.97 7.59
CA ALA A 162 13.62 6.18 7.47
C ALA A 162 12.95 6.31 6.08
N ASP A 163 12.98 7.51 5.50
CA ASP A 163 12.35 7.79 4.20
C ASP A 163 13.00 6.98 3.06
N ASP A 164 14.31 6.66 3.17
CA ASP A 164 15.03 5.85 2.19
C ASP A 164 14.55 4.38 2.12
N TYR A 165 13.69 3.96 3.04
CA TYR A 165 13.11 2.62 3.12
C TYR A 165 11.66 2.57 2.62
N ILE A 166 11.04 3.74 2.42
CA ILE A 166 9.68 3.88 1.90
C ILE A 166 9.72 3.74 0.37
N ALA A 167 8.76 2.99 -0.18
CA ALA A 167 8.58 2.80 -1.61
C ALA A 167 7.96 4.05 -2.28
#